data_AF-A0A8J6BAA0-F1
#
_entry.id   AF-A0A8J6BAA0-F1
#
_cell.length_a   1.000
_cell.length_b   1.000
_cell.length_c   1.000
_cell.angle_alpha   90.00
_cell.angle_beta   90.00
_cell.angle_gamma   90.00
#
_symmetry.space_group_name_H-M   'P 1'
#
loop_
_entity.id
_entity.type
_entity.pdbx_description
1 polymer ?
#
loop_
_entity_poly.entity_id
_entity_poly.type
_entity_poly.pdbx_seq_one_letter_code
_entity_poly.pdbx_strand_id
1 'polypeptide(L)'
;MGKESLFLPITRTDNILKSDPDFPPASRDTIALITRATELFVQELSKSAGKNTKARGAKTLSYDDVANVVANDSRFAFLNDEIPRTQPYKGPAGAPEHTSSDKK
;
A
#
# COMPACT_ATOMS: atom_id res chain seq x y z
N MET A 1 -28.21 12.10 7.36
CA MET A 1 -26.94 11.47 6.93
C MET A 1 -26.49 12.17 5.66
N GLY A 2 -25.36 12.87 5.66
CA GLY A 2 -24.84 13.51 4.45
C GLY A 2 -24.60 12.47 3.37
N LYS A 3 -24.91 12.80 2.12
CA LYS A 3 -24.58 11.98 0.96
C LYS A 3 -23.04 11.98 0.86
N GLU A 4 -22.39 11.00 1.48
CA GLU A 4 -20.94 10.85 1.43
C GLU A 4 -20.56 10.66 -0.04
N SER A 5 -20.02 11.71 -0.65
CA SER A 5 -19.47 11.62 -2.00
C SER A 5 -18.26 10.69 -1.96
N LEU A 6 -18.21 9.73 -2.87
CA LEU A 6 -16.99 8.96 -3.11
C LEU A 6 -15.94 9.90 -3.70
N PHE A 7 -14.71 9.80 -3.20
CA PHE A 7 -13.53 10.47 -3.71
C PHE A 7 -12.92 9.69 -4.88
N LEU A 8 -12.96 8.37 -4.82
CA LEU A 8 -12.57 7.50 -5.92
C LEU A 8 -13.74 7.38 -6.92
N PRO A 9 -13.50 7.53 -8.23
CA PRO A 9 -14.55 7.36 -9.23
C PRO A 9 -15.05 5.91 -9.27
N ILE A 10 -16.36 5.70 -9.14
CA ILE A 10 -17.00 4.38 -9.26
C ILE A 10 -16.56 3.66 -10.54
N THR A 11 -16.51 4.37 -11.67
CA THR A 11 -16.11 3.80 -12.98
C THR A 11 -14.69 3.23 -12.95
N ARG A 12 -13.76 3.85 -12.20
CA ARG A 12 -12.39 3.35 -12.11
C ARG A 12 -12.36 2.05 -11.30
N THR A 13 -13.07 2.01 -10.17
CA THR A 13 -13.20 0.79 -9.37
C THR A 13 -13.86 -0.34 -10.17
N ASP A 14 -14.94 -0.03 -10.90
CA ASP A 14 -15.65 -0.99 -11.75
C ASP A 14 -14.74 -1.59 -12.83
N ASN A 15 -13.95 -0.77 -13.51
CA ASN A 15 -13.01 -1.24 -14.52
C ASN A 15 -11.90 -2.12 -13.95
N ILE A 16 -11.41 -1.82 -12.74
CA ILE A 16 -10.42 -2.66 -12.05
C ILE A 16 -11.05 -4.02 -11.69
N LEU A 17 -12.26 -4.03 -11.15
CA LEU A 17 -12.96 -5.28 -10.79
C LEU A 17 -13.21 -6.15 -12.03
N LYS A 18 -13.64 -5.54 -13.14
CA LYS A 18 -13.86 -6.23 -14.43
C LYS A 18 -12.59 -6.65 -15.17
N SER A 19 -11.42 -6.22 -14.69
CA SER A 19 -10.15 -6.70 -15.26
C SER A 19 -9.81 -8.12 -14.82
N ASP A 20 -10.44 -8.59 -13.74
CA ASP A 20 -10.42 -9.98 -13.32
C ASP A 20 -11.48 -10.77 -14.11
N PRO A 21 -11.09 -11.77 -14.92
CA PRO A 21 -12.03 -12.55 -15.73
C PRO A 21 -13.01 -13.39 -14.91
N ASP A 22 -12.68 -13.67 -13.65
CA ASP A 22 -13.51 -14.48 -12.75
C ASP A 22 -14.41 -13.62 -11.85
N PHE A 23 -14.39 -12.29 -11.99
CA PHE A 23 -15.23 -11.40 -11.20
C PHE A 23 -16.71 -11.49 -11.63
N PRO A 24 -17.64 -11.85 -10.72
CA PRO A 24 -19.05 -11.96 -11.06
C PRO A 24 -19.68 -10.59 -11.33
N PRO A 25 -20.71 -10.50 -12.20
CA PRO A 25 -21.47 -9.26 -12.36
C PRO A 25 -22.00 -8.75 -11.02
N ALA A 26 -21.75 -7.48 -10.71
CA ALA A 26 -22.15 -6.84 -9.46
C ALA A 26 -23.06 -5.63 -9.71
N SER A 27 -23.96 -5.36 -8.77
CA SER A 27 -24.84 -4.19 -8.83
C SER A 27 -24.06 -2.89 -8.61
N ARG A 28 -24.59 -1.77 -9.12
CA ARG A 28 -23.97 -0.45 -8.94
C ARG A 28 -23.73 -0.10 -7.47
N ASP A 29 -24.64 -0.48 -6.57
CA ASP A 29 -24.51 -0.22 -5.13
C ASP A 29 -23.40 -1.07 -4.50
N THR A 30 -23.18 -2.29 -4.99
CA THR A 30 -22.05 -3.14 -4.59
C THR A 30 -20.72 -2.50 -4.99
N ILE A 31 -20.62 -2.01 -6.23
CA ILE A 31 -19.42 -1.31 -6.72
C ILE A 31 -19.18 -0.02 -5.91
N ALA A 32 -20.23 0.72 -5.57
CA ALA A 32 -20.12 1.91 -4.73
C ALA A 32 -19.61 1.58 -3.31
N LEU A 33 -20.08 0.48 -2.71
CA LEU A 33 -19.60 0.00 -1.42
C LEU A 33 -18.12 -0.41 -1.48
N ILE A 34 -17.72 -1.17 -2.51
CA ILE A 34 -16.32 -1.53 -2.73
C ILE A 34 -15.47 -0.26 -2.89
N THR A 35 -15.95 0.73 -3.66
CA THR A 35 -15.24 2.00 -3.83
C THR A 35 -15.00 2.70 -2.49
N ARG A 36 -16.01 2.75 -1.61
CA ARG A 36 -15.85 3.31 -0.25
C ARG A 36 -14.89 2.47 0.60
N ALA A 37 -14.96 1.15 0.51
CA ALA A 37 -14.04 0.26 1.23
C ALA A 37 -12.59 0.51 0.79
N THR A 38 -12.33 0.68 -0.51
CA THR A 38 -11.01 1.01 -1.07
C THR A 38 -10.49 2.34 -0.53
N GLU A 39 -11.34 3.37 -0.41
CA GLU A 39 -10.96 4.64 0.22
C GLU A 39 -10.54 4.47 1.68
N LEU A 40 -11.35 3.74 2.45
CA LEU A 40 -11.07 3.47 3.86
C LEU A 40 -9.78 2.65 4.03
N PHE A 41 -9.56 1.70 3.13
CA PHE A 41 -8.33 0.90 3.09
C PHE A 41 -7.09 1.77 2.87
N VAL A 42 -7.09 2.66 1.87
CA VAL A 42 -5.95 3.57 1.61
C VAL A 42 -5.71 4.49 2.81
N GLN A 43 -6.77 5.00 3.43
CA GLN A 43 -6.65 5.81 4.64
C GLN A 43 -6.05 5.03 5.81
N GLU A 44 -6.47 3.78 6.03
CA GLU A 44 -5.97 2.97 7.14
C GLU A 44 -4.52 2.53 6.94
N LEU A 45 -4.14 2.17 5.71
CA LEU A 45 -2.74 1.88 5.37
C LEU A 45 -1.85 3.12 5.62
N SER A 46 -2.29 4.28 5.14
CA SER A 46 -1.57 5.55 5.32
C SER A 46 -1.44 5.95 6.79
N LYS A 47 -2.52 5.79 7.58
CA LYS A 47 -2.52 6.05 9.03
C LYS A 47 -1.58 5.10 9.77
N SER A 48 -1.61 3.82 9.43
CA SER A 48 -0.76 2.80 10.05
C SER A 48 0.70 3.07 9.78
N ALA A 49 1.07 3.35 8.52
CA ALA A 49 2.45 3.72 8.18
C ALA A 49 2.85 5.04 8.84
N GLY A 50 1.94 6.02 8.93
CA GLY A 50 2.15 7.27 9.65
C GLY A 50 2.41 7.10 11.16
N LYS A 51 1.89 6.04 11.79
CA LYS A 51 2.25 5.71 13.19
C LYS A 51 3.73 5.32 13.31
N ASN A 52 4.24 4.52 12.36
CA ASN A 52 5.67 4.16 12.30
C ASN A 52 6.54 5.39 12.08
N THR A 53 6.16 6.27 11.15
CA THR A 53 6.84 7.55 10.90
C THR A 53 6.96 8.40 12.16
N LYS A 54 5.86 8.51 12.93
CA LYS A 54 5.85 9.26 14.19
C LYS A 54 6.69 8.57 15.27
N ALA A 55 6.63 7.24 15.37
CA ALA A 55 7.37 6.47 16.35
C ALA A 55 8.89 6.63 16.20
N ARG A 56 9.39 6.81 14.97
CA ARG A 56 10.81 7.13 14.70
C ARG A 56 11.15 8.62 14.77
N GLY A 57 10.24 9.48 15.21
CA GLY A 57 10.46 10.92 15.37
C GLY A 57 10.50 11.72 14.07
N ALA A 58 9.99 11.18 12.96
CA ALA A 58 10.02 11.85 11.66
C ALA A 58 8.69 12.52 11.29
N LYS A 59 8.78 13.48 10.37
CA LYS A 59 7.63 14.19 9.80
C LYS A 59 7.26 13.74 8.39
N THR A 60 8.16 13.02 7.73
CA THR A 60 8.02 12.54 6.35
C THR A 60 7.91 11.03 6.34
N LEU A 61 6.85 10.50 5.73
CA LEU A 61 6.64 9.07 5.56
C LEU A 61 7.65 8.48 4.56
N SER A 62 8.27 7.37 4.93
CA SER A 62 9.21 6.63 4.09
C SER A 62 8.60 5.32 3.59
N TYR A 63 9.23 4.70 2.58
CA TYR A 63 8.81 3.39 2.09
C TYR A 63 8.88 2.32 3.19
N ASP A 64 9.94 2.32 3.99
CA ASP A 64 10.12 1.37 5.09
C ASP A 64 9.00 1.48 6.13
N ASP A 65 8.42 2.68 6.33
CA ASP A 65 7.27 2.84 7.23
C ASP A 65 6.06 2.04 6.73
N VAL A 66 5.82 1.99 5.40
CA VAL A 66 4.74 1.22 4.75
C VAL A 66 5.08 -0.27 4.71
N ALA A 67 6.27 -0.65 4.24
CA ALA A 67 6.69 -2.05 4.13
C ALA A 67 6.68 -2.74 5.50
N ASN A 68 7.00 -2.01 6.57
CA ASN A 68 6.91 -2.54 7.93
C ASN A 68 5.48 -2.77 8.41
N VAL A 69 4.51 -1.96 7.99
CA VAL A 69 3.09 -2.24 8.28
C VAL A 69 2.65 -3.49 7.55
N VAL A 70 2.93 -3.57 6.25
CA VAL A 70 2.55 -4.70 5.39
C VAL A 70 3.08 -6.03 5.94
N ALA A 71 4.34 -6.06 6.36
CA ALA A 71 4.98 -7.27 6.85
C ALA A 71 4.61 -7.67 8.30
N ASN A 72 4.06 -6.77 9.11
CA ASN A 72 3.78 -7.03 10.53
C ASN A 72 2.29 -7.12 10.89
N ASP A 73 1.38 -6.69 10.01
CA ASP A 73 -0.06 -6.69 10.25
C ASP A 73 -0.75 -7.59 9.23
N SER A 74 -1.36 -8.67 9.72
CA SER A 74 -1.98 -9.71 8.88
C SER A 74 -3.09 -9.17 7.97
N ARG A 75 -3.71 -8.03 8.31
CA ARG A 75 -4.73 -7.38 7.47
C ARG A 75 -4.15 -6.86 6.16
N PHE A 76 -2.84 -6.63 6.10
CA PHE A 76 -2.11 -6.16 4.92
C PHE A 76 -1.24 -7.25 4.27
N ALA A 77 -1.30 -8.50 4.75
CA ALA A 77 -0.44 -9.57 4.27
C ALA A 77 -0.56 -9.87 2.76
N PHE A 78 -1.72 -9.55 2.17
CA PHE A 78 -1.96 -9.66 0.72
C PHE A 78 -1.10 -8.71 -0.12
N LEU A 79 -0.41 -7.74 0.49
CA LEU A 79 0.49 -6.79 -0.17
C LEU A 79 1.97 -7.17 -0.05
N ASN A 80 2.32 -8.29 0.60
CA ASN A 80 3.74 -8.62 0.85
C ASN A 80 4.57 -8.74 -0.43
N ASP A 81 3.96 -9.28 -1.49
CA ASP A 81 4.64 -9.47 -2.77
C ASP A 81 4.76 -8.15 -3.56
N GLU A 82 3.80 -7.24 -3.37
CA GLU A 82 3.75 -5.93 -4.04
C GLU A 82 4.56 -4.84 -3.31
N ILE A 83 4.65 -4.95 -1.99
CA ILE A 83 5.33 -3.99 -1.10
C ILE A 83 6.29 -4.77 -0.17
N PRO A 84 7.35 -5.38 -0.74
CA PRO A 84 8.31 -6.14 0.05
C PRO A 84 9.15 -5.23 0.95
N ARG A 85 9.65 -5.75 2.07
CA ARG A 85 10.71 -5.06 2.82
C ARG A 85 11.93 -4.91 1.94
N THR A 86 12.50 -3.70 1.93
CA THR A 86 13.79 -3.44 1.31
C THR A 86 14.83 -4.35 1.98
N GLN A 87 15.56 -5.10 1.17
CA GLN A 87 16.76 -5.80 1.62
C GLN A 87 17.96 -5.15 0.96
N PRO A 88 19.08 -4.96 1.69
CA PRO A 88 20.34 -4.59 1.07
C PRO A 88 20.62 -5.59 -0.04
N TYR A 89 20.86 -5.11 -1.26
CA TYR A 89 21.23 -5.97 -2.37
C TYR A 89 22.54 -6.68 -2.03
N LYS A 90 22.44 -7.96 -1.65
CA LYS A 90 23.60 -8.84 -1.61
C LYS A 90 23.86 -9.24 -3.06
N GLY A 91 24.77 -8.51 -3.70
CA GLY A 91 25.23 -8.87 -5.03
C GLY A 91 25.72 -10.31 -5.10
N PRO A 92 25.86 -10.88 -6.31
CA PRO A 92 26.40 -12.23 -6.45
C PRO A 92 27.69 -12.34 -5.65
N ALA A 93 27.82 -13.43 -4.88
CA ALA A 93 28.98 -13.67 -4.02
C ALA A 93 30.27 -13.57 -4.87
N GLY A 94 31.00 -12.47 -4.69
CA GLY A 94 32.19 -12.14 -5.50
C GLY A 94 32.13 -10.80 -6.26
N ALA A 95 31.01 -10.07 -6.27
CA ALA A 95 30.98 -8.69 -6.76
C ALA A 95 31.72 -7.77 -5.76
N PRO A 96 32.59 -6.86 -6.23
CA PRO A 96 33.27 -5.92 -5.35
C PRO A 96 32.24 -5.03 -4.63
N GLU A 97 32.32 -4.97 -3.30
CA GLU A 97 31.55 -4.00 -2.52
C GLU A 97 31.93 -2.59 -2.99
N HIS A 98 30.98 -1.89 -3.63
CA HIS A 98 31.12 -0.45 -3.79
C HIS A 98 30.88 0.19 -2.41
N THR A 99 31.96 0.30 -1.64
CA THR A 99 32.01 1.18 -0.48
C THR A 99 31.83 2.62 -1.00
N SER A 100 30.60 3.14 -0.95
CA SER A 100 30.37 4.57 -1.08
C SER A 100 30.96 5.25 0.15
N SER A 101 32.25 5.53 0.04
CA SER A 101 33.00 6.37 0.97
C SER A 101 32.80 7.81 0.55
N ASP A 102 31.66 8.40 0.89
CA ASP A 102 31.52 9.86 0.85
C ASP A 102 31.16 10.35 2.25
N LYS A 103 32.22 10.43 3.05
CA LYS A 103 32.33 11.44 4.10
C LYS A 103 32.52 12.78 3.39
N LYS A 104 31.56 13.69 3.54
CA LYS A 104 31.88 15.12 3.63
C LYS A 104 30.87 15.84 4.51
#